data_AF-A0A095BVB0-F1
#
_entry.id   AF-A0A095BVB0-F1
#
_cell.length_a   1.000
_cell.length_b   1.000
_cell.length_c   1.000
_cell.angle_alpha   90.00
_cell.angle_beta   90.00
_cell.angle_gamma   90.00
#
_symmetry.space_group_name_H-M   'P 1'
#
loop_
_entity.id
_entity.type
_entity.pdbx_description
1 polymer ?
#
loop_
_entity_poly.entity_id
_entity_poly.type
_entity_poly.pdbx_seq_one_letter_code
_entity_poly.pdbx_strand_id
1 'polypeptide(L)'
;MSESLLQYGNRINIYKNVCQIIISQLNITFDQLCQFHYHYHHNKQYEIVNNDLLVNMNTSNIMNDHSNTSNEIQIQNKMNYIRSIQSNLYTIQMNIQKLSGWYLLIYRLLTNIPAMLICFIYGLLLNRISQNYIMIIPCLGCILSCILFIINLLPNLKLITNSMIFILIGGTLYGLCGKSNAINLCVHSYITQYSNKKKRTNIIGRLLGVNFFGLAIGALLLGTILLKQITKSGEQDVTLLYLMNQSNLLWNTELYAYYITCYYSLMFIQLIILLPIIENKFLIRDTTLIIIGLFTEMIRLLILSLLHHKILIFLSAIIGSPACYITTCTKSLISKLVIYNDELNISLTIISIIEIIANFIGGFLFIFIYNKTLLYYSSFIFIFDVILNIPVIIIFIWLRYKLIEYELNRN
;
A
#
# COMPACT_ATOMS: atom_id res chain seq x y z
N MET A 1 9.72 1.00 8.54
CA MET A 1 9.17 1.63 7.31
C MET A 1 9.72 0.80 6.15
N SER A 2 8.94 -0.15 5.61
CA SER A 2 9.51 -1.36 4.97
C SER A 2 9.54 -1.38 3.44
N GLU A 3 8.98 -0.39 2.74
CA GLU A 3 8.99 -0.39 1.26
C GLU A 3 9.61 0.89 0.71
N SER A 4 10.52 0.72 -0.25
CA SER A 4 11.27 1.82 -0.87
C SER A 4 10.44 2.48 -1.97
N LEU A 5 10.74 3.74 -2.26
CA LEU A 5 10.12 4.49 -3.36
C LEU A 5 10.32 3.79 -4.72
N LEU A 6 11.44 3.06 -4.86
CA LEU A 6 11.71 2.17 -5.99
C LEU A 6 10.62 1.09 -6.17
N GLN A 7 10.10 0.52 -5.10
CA GLN A 7 9.05 -0.51 -5.20
C GLN A 7 7.74 0.07 -5.72
N TYR A 8 7.38 1.29 -5.30
CA TYR A 8 6.23 2.00 -5.86
C TYR A 8 6.40 2.26 -7.35
N GLY A 9 7.58 2.75 -7.77
CA GLY A 9 7.89 2.97 -9.18
C GLY A 9 7.76 1.70 -10.01
N ASN A 10 8.29 0.58 -9.51
CA ASN A 10 8.19 -0.72 -10.20
C ASN A 10 6.74 -1.19 -10.36
N ARG A 11 5.87 -0.99 -9.35
CA ARG A 11 4.45 -1.36 -9.45
C ARG A 11 3.70 -0.55 -10.52
N ILE A 12 3.92 0.76 -10.53
CA ILE A 12 3.34 1.65 -11.55
C ILE A 12 3.82 1.22 -12.94
N ASN A 13 5.11 0.90 -13.09
CA ASN A 13 5.67 0.48 -14.36
C ASN A 13 5.11 -0.88 -14.84
N ILE A 14 4.94 -1.85 -13.92
CA ILE A 14 4.28 -3.13 -14.19
C ILE A 14 2.87 -2.90 -14.73
N TYR A 15 2.07 -2.05 -14.06
CA TYR A 15 0.72 -1.72 -14.51
C TYR A 15 0.70 -1.05 -15.89
N LYS A 16 1.59 -0.08 -16.11
CA LYS A 16 1.71 0.66 -17.39
C LYS A 16 2.10 -0.27 -18.54
N ASN A 17 3.07 -1.15 -18.34
CA ASN A 17 3.51 -2.11 -19.35
C ASN A 17 2.42 -3.13 -19.69
N VAL A 18 1.69 -3.63 -18.68
CA VAL A 18 0.55 -4.53 -18.90
C VAL A 18 -0.54 -3.85 -19.74
N CYS A 19 -0.85 -2.58 -19.45
CA CYS A 19 -1.78 -1.78 -20.23
C CYS A 19 -1.31 -1.65 -21.70
N GLN A 20 -0.03 -1.34 -21.91
CA GLN A 20 0.57 -1.24 -23.25
C GLN A 20 0.55 -2.57 -24.02
N ILE A 21 0.82 -3.70 -23.36
CA ILE A 21 0.75 -5.05 -23.97
C ILE A 21 -0.65 -5.30 -24.52
N ILE A 22 -1.67 -5.13 -23.67
CA ILE A 22 -3.06 -5.45 -24.04
C ILE A 22 -3.55 -4.52 -25.15
N ILE A 23 -3.19 -3.22 -25.11
CA ILE A 23 -3.53 -2.28 -26.18
C ILE A 23 -2.83 -2.67 -27.50
N SER A 24 -1.56 -3.06 -27.45
CA SER A 24 -0.80 -3.48 -28.64
C SER A 24 -1.33 -4.78 -29.27
N GLN A 25 -1.85 -5.70 -28.46
CA GLN A 25 -2.45 -6.96 -28.93
C GLN A 25 -3.81 -6.76 -29.59
N LEU A 26 -4.51 -5.67 -29.27
CA LEU A 26 -5.85 -5.40 -29.78
C LEU A 26 -5.87 -4.71 -31.16
N ASN A 27 -4.72 -4.28 -31.71
CA ASN A 27 -4.62 -3.55 -32.99
C ASN A 27 -5.59 -2.35 -33.12
N ILE A 28 -6.03 -1.77 -31.99
CA ILE A 28 -6.87 -0.56 -31.98
C ILE A 28 -5.92 0.63 -31.95
N THR A 29 -6.06 1.54 -32.91
CA THR A 29 -5.26 2.78 -32.93
C THR A 29 -5.64 3.67 -31.75
N PHE A 30 -4.64 4.29 -31.12
CA PHE A 30 -4.80 5.18 -29.97
C PHE A 30 -5.79 6.34 -30.25
N ASP A 31 -5.89 6.75 -31.53
CA ASP A 31 -6.83 7.78 -32.00
C ASP A 31 -8.30 7.36 -31.95
N GLN A 32 -8.62 6.08 -32.18
CA GLN A 32 -9.99 5.58 -32.04
C GLN A 32 -10.40 5.61 -30.56
N LEU A 33 -9.56 5.11 -29.65
CA LEU A 33 -9.81 5.15 -28.20
C LEU A 33 -9.92 6.58 -27.64
N CYS A 34 -9.09 7.51 -28.09
CA CYS A 34 -9.15 8.92 -27.70
C CYS A 34 -10.41 9.63 -28.24
N GLN A 35 -10.79 9.43 -29.52
CA GLN A 35 -12.04 9.98 -30.05
C GLN A 35 -13.28 9.41 -29.34
N PHE A 36 -13.26 8.13 -28.96
CA PHE A 36 -14.34 7.52 -28.18
C PHE A 36 -14.43 8.05 -26.74
N HIS A 37 -13.30 8.30 -26.07
CA HIS A 37 -13.28 8.84 -24.70
C HIS A 37 -13.67 10.33 -24.64
N TYR A 38 -13.35 11.11 -25.69
CA TYR A 38 -13.73 12.52 -25.80
C TYR A 38 -15.25 12.69 -26.01
N HIS A 39 -15.87 11.84 -26.84
CA HIS A 39 -17.32 11.89 -27.08
C HIS A 39 -18.15 11.47 -25.84
N TYR A 40 -17.61 10.55 -25.02
CA TYR A 40 -18.29 10.04 -23.83
C TYR A 40 -18.30 11.05 -22.67
N HIS A 41 -17.23 11.84 -22.51
CA HIS A 41 -17.14 12.84 -21.44
C HIS A 41 -17.90 14.13 -21.75
N HIS A 42 -17.99 14.54 -23.02
CA HIS A 42 -18.75 15.74 -23.38
C HIS A 42 -20.26 15.56 -23.22
N ASN A 43 -20.80 14.33 -23.34
CA ASN A 43 -22.23 14.07 -23.15
C ASN A 43 -22.63 13.96 -21.66
N LYS A 44 -21.76 13.44 -20.77
CA LYS A 44 -22.05 13.38 -19.33
C LYS A 44 -22.09 14.76 -18.64
N GLN A 45 -21.43 15.77 -19.20
CA GLN A 45 -21.48 17.14 -18.64
C GLN A 45 -22.83 17.84 -18.88
N TYR A 46 -23.69 17.35 -19.78
CA TYR A 46 -25.00 17.94 -20.06
C TYR A 46 -26.18 17.17 -19.45
N GLU A 47 -25.98 16.05 -18.75
CA GLU A 47 -27.08 15.24 -18.21
C GLU A 47 -27.53 15.60 -16.77
N ILE A 48 -27.02 16.68 -16.14
CA ILE A 48 -27.42 17.06 -14.76
C ILE A 48 -28.01 18.48 -14.65
N VAL A 49 -28.24 19.20 -15.74
CA VAL A 49 -28.96 20.49 -15.66
C VAL A 49 -30.37 20.36 -16.22
N ASN A 50 -31.28 20.10 -15.28
CA ASN A 50 -32.72 20.35 -15.30
C ASN A 50 -33.62 19.51 -16.22
N ASN A 51 -34.67 19.01 -15.56
CA ASN A 51 -35.95 18.68 -16.17
C ASN A 51 -36.43 19.81 -17.09
N ASP A 52 -37.14 19.38 -18.13
CA ASP A 52 -37.93 20.17 -19.07
C ASP A 52 -37.18 20.75 -20.28
N LEU A 53 -37.61 20.25 -21.45
CA LEU A 53 -37.50 20.85 -22.79
C LEU A 53 -36.10 20.97 -23.40
N LEU A 54 -35.80 20.05 -24.33
CA LEU A 54 -34.78 20.27 -25.37
C LEU A 54 -35.35 19.87 -26.74
N VAL A 55 -36.20 20.75 -27.27
CA VAL A 55 -36.42 20.89 -28.71
C VAL A 55 -35.18 21.58 -29.27
N ASN A 56 -34.40 20.87 -30.09
CA ASN A 56 -33.29 21.46 -30.82
C ASN A 56 -33.83 22.08 -32.12
N MET A 57 -34.15 23.37 -32.09
CA MET A 57 -34.45 24.17 -33.29
C MET A 57 -33.13 24.54 -33.98
N ASN A 58 -32.79 23.78 -35.03
CA ASN A 58 -31.98 24.27 -36.15
C ASN A 58 -32.23 23.43 -37.42
N THR A 59 -33.50 23.22 -37.76
CA THR A 59 -33.94 22.90 -39.12
C THR A 59 -35.22 23.67 -39.39
N SER A 60 -35.09 24.94 -39.79
CA SER A 60 -36.20 25.66 -40.36
C SER A 60 -36.49 25.13 -41.77
N ASN A 61 -37.63 24.43 -41.86
CA ASN A 61 -38.50 24.25 -43.04
C ASN A 61 -37.98 23.19 -44.03
N ILE A 62 -38.70 22.13 -44.42
CA ILE A 62 -40.09 22.06 -44.90
C ILE A 62 -40.60 20.59 -44.83
N MET A 63 -41.77 20.43 -44.19
CA MET A 63 -42.91 19.49 -44.45
C MET A 63 -42.81 17.95 -44.33
N ASN A 64 -43.73 17.49 -43.47
CA ASN A 64 -44.69 16.38 -43.60
C ASN A 64 -44.27 14.93 -43.31
N ASP A 65 -44.86 14.44 -42.20
CA ASP A 65 -45.52 13.16 -41.95
C ASP A 65 -44.75 11.82 -42.11
N HIS A 66 -44.91 10.97 -41.07
CA HIS A 66 -44.60 9.52 -40.98
C HIS A 66 -43.27 8.99 -40.40
N SER A 67 -42.53 9.69 -39.51
CA SER A 67 -41.20 9.20 -39.04
C SER A 67 -40.97 9.07 -37.52
N ASN A 68 -42.00 8.79 -36.69
CA ASN A 68 -41.77 8.57 -35.25
C ASN A 68 -41.14 7.20 -34.91
N THR A 69 -41.34 6.16 -35.72
CA THR A 69 -40.75 4.83 -35.47
C THR A 69 -39.29 4.70 -35.91
N SER A 70 -38.87 5.41 -36.97
CA SER A 70 -37.49 5.40 -37.46
C SER A 70 -36.50 6.07 -36.49
N ASN A 71 -36.94 7.11 -35.79
CA ASN A 71 -36.12 7.85 -34.83
C ASN A 71 -35.89 7.04 -33.55
N GLU A 72 -36.89 6.31 -33.06
CA GLU A 72 -36.76 5.41 -31.91
C GLU A 72 -35.82 4.23 -32.20
N ILE A 73 -35.89 3.66 -33.41
CA ILE A 73 -35.00 2.57 -33.85
C ILE A 73 -33.55 3.07 -33.99
N GLN A 74 -33.34 4.28 -34.49
CA GLN A 74 -31.99 4.88 -34.57
C GLN A 74 -31.39 5.17 -33.20
N ILE A 75 -32.19 5.66 -32.25
CA ILE A 75 -31.76 5.88 -30.85
C ILE A 75 -31.43 4.53 -30.18
N GLN A 76 -32.27 3.51 -30.37
CA GLN A 76 -32.05 2.18 -29.80
C GLN A 76 -30.79 1.50 -30.38
N ASN A 77 -30.54 1.65 -31.68
CA ASN A 77 -29.33 1.13 -32.33
C ASN A 77 -28.06 1.85 -31.85
N LYS A 78 -28.14 3.17 -31.64
CA LYS A 78 -27.04 3.96 -31.07
C LYS A 78 -26.78 3.58 -29.61
N MET A 79 -27.83 3.34 -28.82
CA MET A 79 -27.73 2.86 -27.43
C MET A 79 -27.16 1.44 -27.34
N ASN A 80 -27.54 0.54 -28.25
CA ASN A 80 -27.00 -0.82 -28.32
C ASN A 80 -25.52 -0.83 -28.74
N TYR A 81 -25.12 0.06 -29.65
CA TYR A 81 -23.73 0.26 -30.04
C TYR A 81 -22.89 0.86 -28.90
N ILE A 82 -23.43 1.82 -28.15
CA ILE A 82 -22.77 2.39 -26.96
C ILE A 82 -22.62 1.31 -25.87
N ARG A 83 -23.65 0.48 -25.64
CA ARG A 83 -23.59 -0.63 -24.68
C ARG A 83 -22.55 -1.68 -25.07
N SER A 84 -22.43 -2.02 -26.36
CA SER A 84 -21.43 -3.01 -26.81
C SER A 84 -19.98 -2.48 -26.69
N ILE A 85 -19.77 -1.19 -26.94
CA ILE A 85 -18.48 -0.52 -26.70
C ILE A 85 -18.17 -0.47 -25.21
N GLN A 86 -19.14 -0.11 -24.37
CA GLN A 86 -18.95 -0.03 -22.93
C GLN A 86 -18.67 -1.42 -22.31
N SER A 87 -19.32 -2.48 -22.81
CA SER A 87 -18.99 -3.84 -22.39
C SER A 87 -17.58 -4.27 -22.81
N ASN A 88 -17.12 -3.87 -24.01
CA ASN A 88 -15.77 -4.19 -24.47
C ASN A 88 -14.70 -3.41 -23.68
N LEU A 89 -14.95 -2.15 -23.33
CA LEU A 89 -13.99 -1.35 -22.58
C LEU A 89 -13.89 -1.83 -21.11
N TYR A 90 -15.01 -2.21 -20.51
CA TYR A 90 -15.05 -2.81 -19.18
C TYR A 90 -14.32 -4.16 -19.13
N THR A 91 -14.52 -5.04 -20.11
CA THR A 91 -13.82 -6.34 -20.16
C THR A 91 -12.31 -6.17 -20.37
N ILE A 92 -11.87 -5.22 -21.18
CA ILE A 92 -10.45 -4.88 -21.35
C ILE A 92 -9.86 -4.37 -20.02
N GLN A 93 -10.55 -3.46 -19.33
CA GLN A 93 -10.09 -2.91 -18.05
C GLN A 93 -9.98 -3.98 -16.96
N MET A 94 -10.92 -4.93 -16.92
CA MET A 94 -10.86 -6.09 -16.02
C MET A 94 -9.68 -7.01 -16.33
N ASN A 95 -9.40 -7.25 -17.61
CA ASN A 95 -8.26 -8.07 -18.02
C ASN A 95 -6.92 -7.42 -17.62
N ILE A 96 -6.81 -6.10 -17.79
CA ILE A 96 -5.63 -5.32 -17.33
C ILE A 96 -5.45 -5.49 -15.82
N GLN A 97 -6.52 -5.38 -15.03
CA GLN A 97 -6.43 -5.48 -13.57
C GLN A 97 -6.06 -6.88 -13.09
N LYS A 98 -6.68 -7.92 -13.66
CA LYS A 98 -6.35 -9.32 -13.30
C LYS A 98 -4.90 -9.63 -13.68
N LEU A 99 -4.47 -9.28 -14.89
CA LEU A 99 -3.13 -9.57 -15.37
C LEU A 99 -2.06 -8.79 -14.59
N SER A 100 -2.28 -7.49 -14.34
CA SER A 100 -1.37 -6.68 -13.52
C SER A 100 -1.28 -7.18 -12.08
N GLY A 101 -2.40 -7.62 -11.49
CA GLY A 101 -2.42 -8.29 -10.19
C GLY A 101 -1.52 -9.53 -10.14
N TRP A 102 -1.57 -10.41 -11.15
CA TRP A 102 -0.70 -11.58 -11.24
C TRP A 102 0.79 -11.22 -11.36
N TYR A 103 1.14 -10.23 -12.18
CA TYR A 103 2.54 -9.78 -12.29
C TYR A 103 3.05 -9.14 -10.99
N LEU A 104 2.22 -8.39 -10.27
CA LEU A 104 2.55 -7.84 -8.96
C LEU A 104 2.82 -8.96 -7.93
N LEU A 105 2.04 -10.04 -7.96
CA LEU A 105 2.27 -11.21 -7.10
C LEU A 105 3.59 -11.92 -7.42
N ILE A 106 3.88 -12.14 -8.70
CA ILE A 106 5.15 -12.73 -9.14
C ILE A 106 6.33 -11.87 -8.67
N TYR A 107 6.26 -10.55 -8.87
CA TYR A 107 7.28 -9.61 -8.38
C TYR A 107 7.47 -9.69 -6.85
N ARG A 108 6.39 -9.86 -6.07
CA ARG A 108 6.48 -10.01 -4.61
C ARG A 108 7.12 -11.32 -4.17
N LEU A 109 6.79 -12.43 -4.82
CA LEU A 109 7.44 -13.73 -4.58
C LEU A 109 8.95 -13.62 -4.79
N LEU A 110 9.34 -13.08 -5.93
CA LEU A 110 10.72 -12.93 -6.36
C LEU A 110 11.53 -11.96 -5.48
N THR A 111 10.89 -10.96 -4.89
CA THR A 111 11.57 -9.98 -4.01
C THR A 111 11.62 -10.41 -2.55
N ASN A 112 10.53 -10.97 -2.01
CA ASN A 112 10.41 -11.25 -0.58
C ASN A 112 11.03 -12.60 -0.16
N ILE A 113 10.95 -13.65 -1.01
CA ILE A 113 11.52 -14.97 -0.65
C ILE A 113 13.05 -14.89 -0.49
N PRO A 114 13.81 -14.32 -1.45
CA PRO A 114 15.26 -14.17 -1.28
C PRO A 114 15.59 -13.25 -0.10
N ALA A 115 14.86 -12.14 0.05
CA ALA A 115 15.09 -11.20 1.14
C ALA A 115 14.94 -11.84 2.52
N MET A 116 14.02 -12.79 2.68
CA MET A 116 13.83 -13.54 3.93
C MET A 116 15.08 -14.34 4.30
N LEU A 117 15.64 -15.08 3.33
CA LEU A 117 16.85 -15.89 3.53
C LEU A 117 18.06 -15.01 3.89
N ILE A 118 18.25 -13.91 3.16
CA ILE A 118 19.36 -12.98 3.43
C ILE A 118 19.19 -12.22 4.75
N CYS A 119 17.96 -11.80 5.11
CA CYS A 119 17.72 -11.15 6.41
C CYS A 119 18.02 -12.09 7.59
N PHE A 120 17.73 -13.39 7.45
CA PHE A 120 18.12 -14.38 8.44
C PHE A 120 19.65 -14.47 8.58
N ILE A 121 20.38 -14.54 7.46
CA ILE A 121 21.85 -14.56 7.43
C ILE A 121 22.43 -13.28 8.07
N TYR A 122 21.91 -12.10 7.72
CA TYR A 122 22.32 -10.84 8.32
C TYR A 122 22.08 -10.82 9.83
N GLY A 123 20.98 -11.43 10.29
CA GLY A 123 20.73 -11.60 11.70
C GLY A 123 21.81 -12.34 12.46
N LEU A 124 22.34 -13.42 11.86
CA LEU A 124 23.46 -14.17 12.44
C LEU A 124 24.77 -13.38 12.38
N LEU A 125 24.98 -12.61 11.31
CA LEU A 125 26.19 -11.80 11.10
C LEU A 125 26.25 -10.56 12.00
N LEU A 126 25.11 -9.99 12.40
CA LEU A 126 25.02 -8.80 13.27
C LEU A 126 25.66 -9.00 14.65
N ASN A 127 25.85 -10.24 15.08
CA ASN A 127 26.53 -10.56 16.34
C ASN A 127 28.06 -10.63 16.20
N ARG A 128 28.59 -10.65 14.97
CA ARG A 128 30.03 -10.82 14.69
C ARG A 128 30.64 -9.65 13.90
N ILE A 129 29.86 -9.03 13.02
CA ILE A 129 30.27 -7.96 12.12
C ILE A 129 29.53 -6.68 12.52
N SER A 130 30.21 -5.54 12.45
CA SER A 130 29.57 -4.25 12.73
C SER A 130 28.48 -3.92 11.70
N GLN A 131 27.36 -3.34 12.18
CA GLN A 131 26.15 -3.12 11.36
C GLN A 131 26.41 -2.25 10.13
N ASN A 132 27.39 -1.34 10.19
CA ASN A 132 27.70 -0.38 9.13
C ASN A 132 28.05 -1.07 7.80
N TYR A 133 28.81 -2.17 7.84
CA TYR A 133 29.20 -2.91 6.63
C TYR A 133 28.01 -3.67 6.02
N ILE A 134 27.17 -4.27 6.88
CA ILE A 134 25.99 -5.02 6.43
C ILE A 134 24.98 -4.06 5.78
N MET A 135 24.86 -2.83 6.28
CA MET A 135 23.94 -1.82 5.75
C MET A 135 24.28 -1.35 4.33
N ILE A 136 25.53 -1.47 3.88
CA ILE A 136 25.95 -1.08 2.52
C ILE A 136 25.42 -2.06 1.45
N ILE A 137 25.31 -3.34 1.78
CA ILE A 137 24.93 -4.38 0.80
C ILE A 137 23.52 -4.16 0.22
N PRO A 138 22.46 -3.89 1.03
CA PRO A 138 21.14 -3.53 0.49
C PRO A 138 21.14 -2.26 -0.37
N CYS A 139 21.99 -1.28 -0.05
CA CYS A 139 22.11 -0.04 -0.82
C CYS A 139 22.69 -0.31 -2.22
N LEU A 140 23.73 -1.15 -2.31
CA LEU A 140 24.29 -1.58 -3.60
C LEU A 140 23.26 -2.34 -4.45
N GLY A 141 22.48 -3.23 -3.84
CA GLY A 141 21.38 -3.92 -4.52
C GLY A 141 20.31 -2.97 -5.04
N CYS A 142 20.01 -1.90 -4.30
CA CYS A 142 19.07 -0.88 -4.74
C CYS A 142 19.60 -0.12 -5.98
N ILE A 143 20.88 0.27 -5.96
CA ILE A 143 21.52 0.97 -7.08
C ILE A 143 21.51 0.09 -8.33
N LEU A 144 21.86 -1.19 -8.19
CA LEU A 144 21.85 -2.15 -9.29
C LEU A 144 20.44 -2.32 -9.89
N SER A 145 19.42 -2.39 -9.03
CA SER A 145 18.01 -2.46 -9.44
C SER A 145 17.57 -1.19 -10.19
N CYS A 146 17.98 -0.01 -9.72
CA CYS A 146 17.72 1.26 -10.40
C CYS A 146 18.38 1.31 -11.79
N ILE A 147 19.61 0.81 -11.95
CA ILE A 147 20.30 0.75 -13.25
C ILE A 147 19.50 -0.13 -14.22
N LEU A 148 19.06 -1.30 -13.80
CA LEU A 148 18.22 -2.20 -14.61
C LEU A 148 16.87 -1.56 -14.97
N PHE A 149 16.29 -0.79 -14.06
CA PHE A 149 15.08 -0.01 -14.33
C PHE A 149 15.32 1.10 -15.37
N ILE A 150 16.45 1.81 -15.29
CA ILE A 150 16.83 2.83 -16.26
C ILE A 150 17.05 2.20 -17.65
N ILE A 151 17.73 1.05 -17.73
CA ILE A 151 17.93 0.31 -18.98
C ILE A 151 16.58 -0.02 -19.64
N ASN A 152 15.58 -0.38 -18.85
CA ASN A 152 14.23 -0.63 -19.34
C ASN A 152 13.53 0.62 -19.92
N LEU A 153 13.87 1.81 -19.42
CA LEU A 153 13.30 3.06 -19.90
C LEU A 153 13.92 3.52 -21.24
N LEU A 154 15.08 2.96 -21.66
CA LEU A 154 15.72 3.39 -22.90
C LEU A 154 14.88 3.02 -24.13
N PRO A 155 14.58 3.99 -25.01
CA PRO A 155 13.63 3.82 -26.11
C PRO A 155 14.06 2.84 -27.21
N ASN A 156 15.34 2.45 -27.25
CA ASN A 156 15.90 1.58 -28.30
C ASN A 156 15.65 0.07 -28.07
N LEU A 157 15.13 -0.34 -26.91
CA LEU A 157 14.87 -1.75 -26.57
C LEU A 157 13.36 -2.03 -26.37
N LYS A 158 12.49 -1.39 -27.17
CA LYS A 158 11.02 -1.57 -27.15
C LYS A 158 10.56 -2.93 -27.68
N LEU A 159 11.04 -4.03 -27.10
CA LEU A 159 10.28 -5.27 -27.07
C LEU A 159 9.54 -5.33 -25.74
N ILE A 160 8.21 -5.27 -25.83
CA ILE A 160 7.30 -5.14 -24.68
C ILE A 160 7.44 -6.33 -23.71
N THR A 161 7.87 -7.50 -24.18
CA THR A 161 8.15 -8.69 -23.36
C THR A 161 9.46 -8.58 -22.58
N ASN A 162 10.47 -7.92 -23.15
CA ASN A 162 11.80 -7.78 -22.52
C ASN A 162 11.74 -6.81 -21.33
N SER A 163 10.86 -5.80 -21.38
CA SER A 163 10.73 -4.78 -20.33
C SER A 163 10.30 -5.35 -18.98
N MET A 164 9.35 -6.28 -18.99
CA MET A 164 8.85 -6.93 -17.77
C MET A 164 9.91 -7.84 -17.14
N ILE A 165 10.69 -8.53 -17.98
CA ILE A 165 11.78 -9.41 -17.53
C ILE A 165 12.85 -8.61 -16.79
N PHE A 166 13.25 -7.44 -17.30
CA PHE A 166 14.24 -6.58 -16.63
C PHE A 166 13.75 -6.08 -15.26
N ILE A 167 12.45 -5.73 -15.12
CA ILE A 167 11.88 -5.33 -13.83
C ILE A 167 11.90 -6.50 -12.83
N LEU A 168 11.57 -7.71 -13.29
CA LEU A 168 11.58 -8.90 -12.44
C LEU A 168 13.01 -9.28 -12.00
N ILE A 169 14.00 -9.22 -12.90
CA ILE A 169 15.41 -9.44 -12.58
C ILE A 169 15.94 -8.35 -11.62
N GLY A 170 15.58 -7.08 -11.85
CA GLY A 170 15.91 -6.00 -10.93
C GLY A 170 15.29 -6.20 -9.55
N GLY A 171 14.09 -6.77 -9.49
CA GLY A 171 13.41 -7.17 -8.26
C GLY A 171 14.10 -8.30 -7.51
N THR A 172 14.49 -9.38 -8.20
CA THR A 172 15.20 -10.51 -7.58
C THR A 172 16.55 -10.09 -7.02
N LEU A 173 17.32 -9.30 -7.75
CA LEU A 173 18.61 -8.77 -7.29
C LEU A 173 18.43 -7.90 -6.05
N TYR A 174 17.42 -7.03 -6.04
CA TYR A 174 17.10 -6.22 -4.87
C TYR A 174 16.68 -7.07 -3.66
N GLY A 175 15.92 -8.15 -3.90
CA GLY A 175 15.58 -9.14 -2.89
C GLY A 175 16.80 -9.91 -2.37
N LEU A 176 17.72 -10.30 -3.24
CA LEU A 176 18.97 -10.99 -2.90
C LEU A 176 19.91 -10.13 -2.03
N CYS A 177 19.79 -8.81 -2.10
CA CYS A 177 20.52 -7.90 -1.20
C CYS A 177 19.75 -7.58 0.09
N GLY A 178 18.62 -8.24 0.36
CA GLY A 178 17.86 -8.11 1.61
C GLY A 178 16.78 -7.01 1.62
N LYS A 179 16.63 -6.23 0.52
CA LYS A 179 15.63 -5.15 0.40
C LYS A 179 15.77 -4.08 1.53
N SER A 180 14.85 -3.13 1.60
CA SER A 180 14.69 -2.16 2.69
C SER A 180 14.50 -2.79 4.09
N ASN A 181 14.10 -4.05 4.20
CA ASN A 181 13.92 -4.73 5.48
C ASN A 181 15.26 -5.03 6.17
N ALA A 182 16.29 -5.40 5.40
CA ALA A 182 17.66 -5.56 5.93
C ALA A 182 18.22 -4.24 6.48
N ILE A 183 17.98 -3.11 5.81
CA ILE A 183 18.39 -1.79 6.31
C ILE A 183 17.69 -1.48 7.64
N ASN A 184 16.37 -1.67 7.70
CA ASN A 184 15.61 -1.46 8.94
C ASN A 184 16.16 -2.32 10.08
N LEU A 185 16.46 -3.59 9.83
CA LEU A 185 17.05 -4.49 10.81
C LEU A 185 18.38 -3.94 11.37
N CYS A 186 19.31 -3.56 10.48
CA CYS A 186 20.61 -3.02 10.87
C CYS A 186 20.48 -1.71 11.64
N VAL A 187 19.60 -0.79 11.20
CA VAL A 187 19.37 0.50 11.85
C VAL A 187 18.75 0.34 13.24
N HIS A 188 17.76 -0.53 13.40
CA HIS A 188 17.17 -0.81 14.71
C HIS A 188 18.21 -1.42 15.65
N SER A 189 19.01 -2.38 15.16
CA SER A 189 20.10 -2.98 15.92
C SER A 189 21.13 -1.92 16.34
N TYR A 190 21.54 -1.03 15.43
CA TYR A 190 22.46 0.07 15.72
C TYR A 190 21.90 0.99 16.82
N ILE A 191 20.68 1.53 16.65
CA ILE A 191 20.05 2.44 17.63
C ILE A 191 19.97 1.81 19.03
N THR A 192 19.65 0.52 19.10
CA THR A 192 19.50 -0.18 20.38
C THR A 192 20.82 -0.42 21.09
N GLN A 193 21.93 -0.55 20.37
CA GLN A 193 23.27 -0.72 20.97
C GLN A 193 23.82 0.56 21.59
N TYR A 194 23.49 1.72 21.02
CA TYR A 194 23.95 3.03 21.52
C TYR A 194 23.00 3.69 22.53
N SER A 195 21.94 3.01 22.95
CA SER A 195 20.97 3.53 23.94
C SER A 195 21.34 3.16 25.38
N ASN A 196 21.22 4.12 26.30
CA ASN A 196 21.63 3.96 27.70
C ASN A 196 20.76 2.97 28.47
N LYS A 197 21.40 1.94 29.06
CA LYS A 197 20.76 0.99 29.98
C LYS A 197 20.88 1.48 31.42
N LYS A 198 19.76 1.68 32.13
CA LYS A 198 19.81 1.93 33.59
C LYS A 198 18.90 1.01 34.42
N LYS A 199 19.59 0.42 35.41
CA LYS A 199 19.17 -0.30 36.65
C LYS A 199 18.76 -1.77 36.54
N ARG A 200 19.78 -2.63 36.42
CA ARG A 200 19.70 -4.09 36.65
C ARG A 200 20.12 -4.42 38.08
N THR A 201 19.14 -4.86 38.88
CA THR A 201 19.25 -5.93 39.90
C THR A 201 17.88 -6.29 40.47
N ASN A 202 16.93 -5.34 40.56
CA ASN A 202 15.50 -5.64 40.82
C ASN A 202 14.75 -6.28 39.62
N ILE A 203 15.37 -6.29 38.44
CA ILE A 203 14.79 -6.80 37.17
C ILE A 203 14.81 -8.33 37.11
N ILE A 204 15.78 -8.97 37.76
CA ILE A 204 15.99 -10.42 37.67
C ILE A 204 14.90 -11.18 38.46
N GLY A 205 14.43 -10.63 39.60
CA GLY A 205 13.32 -11.21 40.37
C GLY A 205 11.93 -11.05 39.72
N ARG A 206 11.73 -10.05 38.84
CA ARG A 206 10.52 -9.93 38.00
C ARG A 206 10.60 -10.81 36.75
N LEU A 207 11.81 -11.17 36.30
CA LEU A 207 12.09 -11.90 35.05
C LEU A 207 11.41 -13.28 34.97
N LEU A 208 11.26 -13.98 36.10
CA LEU A 208 10.67 -15.33 36.15
C LEU A 208 9.12 -15.31 36.12
N GLY A 209 8.47 -14.31 36.72
CA GLY A 209 7.01 -14.10 36.59
C GLY A 209 6.60 -13.41 35.29
N VAL A 210 7.50 -12.60 34.71
CA VAL A 210 7.36 -11.97 33.39
C VAL A 210 7.65 -12.97 32.26
N ASN A 211 8.17 -14.16 32.52
CA ASN A 211 8.38 -15.14 31.44
C ASN A 211 7.05 -15.64 30.86
N PHE A 212 6.05 -15.96 31.70
CA PHE A 212 4.72 -16.38 31.22
C PHE A 212 3.85 -15.21 30.71
N PHE A 213 3.79 -14.09 31.44
CA PHE A 213 3.04 -12.91 30.99
C PHE A 213 3.74 -12.16 29.84
N GLY A 214 5.07 -12.13 29.82
CA GLY A 214 5.88 -11.51 28.77
C GLY A 214 5.95 -12.35 27.50
N LEU A 215 5.90 -13.69 27.59
CA LEU A 215 5.64 -14.52 26.41
C LEU A 215 4.25 -14.23 25.83
N ALA A 216 3.22 -14.13 26.68
CA ALA A 216 1.87 -13.79 26.21
C ALA A 216 1.80 -12.38 25.60
N ILE A 217 2.34 -11.36 26.27
CA ILE A 217 2.38 -9.97 25.79
C ILE A 217 3.27 -9.83 24.55
N GLY A 218 4.43 -10.50 24.54
CA GLY A 218 5.36 -10.52 23.42
C GLY A 218 4.77 -11.20 22.18
N ALA A 219 4.11 -12.35 22.36
CA ALA A 219 3.39 -13.03 21.30
C ALA A 219 2.21 -12.19 20.78
N LEU A 220 1.46 -11.53 21.67
CA LEU A 220 0.39 -10.60 21.29
C LEU A 220 0.94 -9.42 20.48
N LEU A 221 2.03 -8.79 20.91
CA LEU A 221 2.67 -7.68 20.18
C LEU A 221 3.20 -8.13 18.81
N LEU A 222 3.88 -9.27 18.74
CA LEU A 222 4.32 -9.86 17.47
C LEU A 222 3.14 -10.17 16.55
N GLY A 223 2.04 -10.72 17.10
CA GLY A 223 0.80 -10.97 16.36
C GLY A 223 0.18 -9.69 15.81
N THR A 224 0.13 -8.61 16.60
CA THR A 224 -0.37 -7.31 16.12
C THR A 224 0.51 -6.71 15.03
N ILE A 225 1.84 -6.86 15.11
CA ILE A 225 2.75 -6.43 14.04
C ILE A 225 2.52 -7.23 12.77
N LEU A 226 2.36 -8.55 12.89
CA LEU A 226 2.11 -9.43 11.76
C LEU A 226 0.82 -9.05 11.05
N LEU A 227 -0.30 -8.96 11.79
CA LEU A 227 -1.59 -8.52 11.24
C LEU A 227 -1.51 -7.13 10.62
N LYS A 228 -0.89 -6.18 11.31
CA LYS A 228 -0.74 -4.80 10.81
C LYS A 228 0.13 -4.73 9.56
N GLN A 229 1.15 -5.56 9.46
CA GLN A 229 2.02 -5.60 8.28
C GLN A 229 1.32 -6.28 7.09
N ILE A 230 0.49 -7.30 7.33
CA ILE A 230 -0.38 -7.91 6.31
C ILE A 230 -1.32 -6.86 5.73
N THR A 231 -2.08 -6.15 6.58
CA THR A 231 -3.07 -5.16 6.14
C THR A 231 -2.40 -4.03 5.38
N LYS A 232 -1.37 -3.42 5.96
CA LYS A 232 -0.60 -2.35 5.33
C LYS A 232 -0.04 -2.75 3.95
N SER A 233 0.53 -3.94 3.86
CA SER A 233 1.12 -4.42 2.62
C SER A 233 0.07 -4.68 1.54
N GLY A 234 -1.05 -5.29 1.91
CA GLY A 234 -2.13 -5.62 0.99
C GLY A 234 -2.85 -4.36 0.49
N GLU A 235 -3.09 -3.41 1.38
CA GLU A 235 -3.69 -2.12 1.07
C GLU A 235 -2.90 -1.39 -0.03
N GLN A 236 -1.57 -1.29 0.12
CA GLN A 236 -0.70 -0.58 -0.81
C GLN A 236 -0.79 -1.08 -2.27
N ASP A 237 -0.95 -2.39 -2.48
CA ASP A 237 -1.10 -2.94 -3.83
C ASP A 237 -2.48 -2.65 -4.40
N VAL A 238 -3.50 -2.84 -3.57
CA VAL A 238 -4.88 -2.68 -4.02
C VAL A 238 -5.23 -1.22 -4.21
N THR A 239 -4.64 -0.28 -3.45
CA THR A 239 -4.85 1.17 -3.69
C THR A 239 -4.47 1.58 -5.10
N LEU A 240 -3.39 1.02 -5.66
CA LEU A 240 -3.00 1.27 -7.05
C LEU A 240 -4.05 0.73 -8.01
N LEU A 241 -4.42 -0.54 -7.86
CA LEU A 241 -5.36 -1.21 -8.77
C LEU A 241 -6.76 -0.59 -8.69
N TYR A 242 -7.22 -0.22 -7.49
CA TYR A 242 -8.51 0.41 -7.23
C TYR A 242 -8.59 1.80 -7.85
N LEU A 243 -7.61 2.67 -7.59
CA LEU A 243 -7.63 4.03 -8.13
C LEU A 243 -7.56 4.02 -9.66
N MET A 244 -6.82 3.07 -10.25
CA MET A 244 -6.78 2.89 -11.71
C MET A 244 -8.04 2.22 -12.28
N ASN A 245 -8.82 1.51 -11.47
CA ASN A 245 -10.12 0.95 -11.87
C ASN A 245 -11.19 2.04 -11.98
N GLN A 246 -11.08 3.11 -11.20
CA GLN A 246 -12.13 4.11 -11.05
C GLN A 246 -12.16 5.07 -12.26
N SER A 247 -12.82 4.61 -13.34
CA SER A 247 -12.91 5.31 -14.63
C SER A 247 -13.64 6.66 -14.52
N ASN A 248 -14.60 6.80 -13.60
CA ASN A 248 -15.35 8.04 -13.39
C ASN A 248 -14.48 9.23 -12.92
N LEU A 249 -13.29 8.97 -12.37
CA LEU A 249 -12.43 9.99 -11.78
C LEU A 249 -11.23 10.37 -12.65
N LEU A 250 -11.03 9.80 -13.85
CA LEU A 250 -9.88 10.11 -14.72
C LEU A 250 -8.54 10.08 -13.94
N TRP A 251 -8.25 8.95 -13.30
CA TRP A 251 -6.98 8.77 -12.58
C TRP A 251 -5.86 8.43 -13.56
N ASN A 252 -4.82 9.26 -13.56
CA ASN A 252 -3.57 8.98 -14.26
C ASN A 252 -2.53 8.40 -13.29
N THR A 253 -1.56 7.66 -13.83
CA THR A 253 -0.42 7.14 -13.05
C THR A 253 0.35 8.23 -12.30
N GLU A 254 0.37 9.45 -12.84
CA GLU A 254 0.99 10.63 -12.24
C GLU A 254 0.22 11.14 -11.01
N LEU A 255 -1.12 11.22 -11.10
CA LEU A 255 -1.97 11.64 -9.98
C LEU A 255 -1.87 10.67 -8.81
N TYR A 256 -1.80 9.37 -9.10
CA TYR A 256 -1.53 8.35 -8.08
C TYR A 256 -0.16 8.54 -7.42
N ALA A 257 0.88 8.84 -8.22
CA ALA A 257 2.21 9.12 -7.69
C ALA A 257 2.20 10.34 -6.76
N TYR A 258 1.49 11.42 -7.12
CA TYR A 258 1.32 12.60 -6.26
C TYR A 258 0.59 12.28 -4.95
N TYR A 259 -0.46 11.45 -5.00
CA TYR A 259 -1.16 10.99 -3.80
C TYR A 259 -0.23 10.24 -2.84
N ILE A 260 0.52 9.26 -3.35
CA ILE A 260 1.46 8.47 -2.55
C ILE A 260 2.59 9.33 -1.98
N THR A 261 3.19 10.23 -2.78
CA THR A 261 4.27 11.10 -2.28
C THR A 261 3.78 12.07 -1.22
N CYS A 262 2.57 12.63 -1.38
CA CYS A 262 1.94 13.47 -0.36
C CYS A 262 1.70 12.72 0.94
N TYR A 263 1.17 11.49 0.88
CA TYR A 263 0.96 10.67 2.07
C TYR A 263 2.27 10.39 2.82
N TYR A 264 3.32 9.95 2.11
CA TYR A 264 4.59 9.60 2.75
C TYR A 264 5.41 10.80 3.23
N SER A 265 5.33 11.95 2.55
CA SER A 265 5.98 13.18 3.02
C SER A 265 5.36 13.68 4.32
N LEU A 266 4.05 13.58 4.47
CA LEU A 266 3.36 13.90 5.72
C LEU A 266 3.73 12.93 6.84
N MET A 267 3.81 11.61 6.57
CA MET A 267 4.30 10.64 7.55
C MET A 267 5.73 10.96 8.02
N PHE A 268 6.60 11.42 7.11
CA PHE A 268 7.97 11.82 7.43
C PHE A 268 8.00 13.05 8.35
N ILE A 269 7.23 14.10 8.02
CA ILE A 269 7.09 15.30 8.86
C ILE A 269 6.57 14.92 10.25
N GLN A 270 5.57 14.03 10.30
CA GLN A 270 4.94 13.59 11.53
C GLN A 270 5.91 12.84 12.47
N LEU A 271 6.81 12.03 11.92
CA LEU A 271 7.83 11.32 12.70
C LEU A 271 8.99 12.23 13.15
N ILE A 272 9.48 13.13 12.28
CA ILE A 272 10.66 13.93 12.61
C ILE A 272 10.33 15.14 13.47
N ILE A 273 9.21 15.80 13.18
CA ILE A 273 8.85 17.05 13.86
C ILE A 273 7.86 16.76 14.98
N LEU A 274 6.75 16.06 14.68
CA LEU A 274 5.65 15.96 15.64
C LEU A 274 5.94 14.99 16.80
N LEU A 275 6.59 13.85 16.52
CA LEU A 275 6.93 12.87 17.56
C LEU A 275 7.82 13.45 18.68
N PRO A 276 8.98 14.10 18.42
CA PRO A 276 9.80 14.65 19.49
C PRO A 276 9.11 15.81 20.23
N ILE A 277 8.25 16.58 19.56
CA ILE A 277 7.44 17.61 20.21
C ILE A 277 6.48 16.98 21.21
N ILE A 278 5.80 15.88 20.83
CA ILE A 278 4.88 15.17 21.70
C ILE A 278 5.62 14.56 22.89
N GLU A 279 6.76 13.92 22.67
CA GLU A 279 7.55 13.29 23.73
C GLU A 279 8.07 14.32 24.73
N ASN A 280 8.55 15.47 24.26
CA ASN A 280 9.10 16.51 25.12
C ASN A 280 8.03 17.33 25.86
N LYS A 281 6.87 17.60 25.24
CA LYS A 281 5.84 18.48 25.83
C LYS A 281 4.71 17.76 26.53
N PHE A 282 4.30 16.58 26.04
CA PHE A 282 3.03 15.96 26.45
C PHE A 282 3.18 14.64 27.22
N LEU A 283 4.40 14.11 27.41
CA LEU A 283 4.66 12.87 28.19
C LEU A 283 3.71 11.72 27.80
N ILE A 284 3.30 11.67 26.53
CA ILE A 284 2.34 10.69 26.01
C ILE A 284 3.05 9.35 25.90
N ARG A 285 2.38 8.28 26.33
CA ARG A 285 2.93 6.91 26.26
C ARG A 285 2.83 6.36 24.84
N ASP A 286 3.80 5.51 24.47
CA ASP A 286 3.86 4.81 23.17
C ASP A 286 2.52 4.14 22.79
N THR A 287 1.80 3.58 23.78
CA THR A 287 0.53 2.87 23.56
C THR A 287 -0.64 3.78 23.16
N THR A 288 -0.69 5.00 23.68
CA THR A 288 -1.72 5.99 23.28
C THR A 288 -1.47 6.53 21.87
N LEU A 289 -0.21 6.69 21.47
CA LEU A 289 0.15 7.08 20.10
C LEU A 289 -0.24 6.00 19.08
N ILE A 290 -0.11 4.72 19.45
CA ILE A 290 -0.55 3.59 18.62
C ILE A 290 -2.07 3.63 18.42
N ILE A 291 -2.86 3.87 19.47
CA ILE A 291 -4.33 3.93 19.38
C ILE A 291 -4.77 5.08 18.47
N ILE A 292 -4.16 6.28 18.61
CA ILE A 292 -4.44 7.42 17.73
C ILE A 292 -4.11 7.07 16.28
N GLY A 293 -2.95 6.47 16.03
CA GLY A 293 -2.55 6.01 14.70
C GLY A 293 -3.56 5.04 14.09
N LEU A 294 -3.97 4.00 14.83
CA LEU A 294 -4.95 3.01 14.35
C LEU A 294 -6.30 3.65 14.04
N PHE A 295 -6.76 4.57 14.89
CA PHE A 295 -8.03 5.26 14.68
C PHE A 295 -8.03 6.13 13.42
N THR A 296 -6.98 6.94 13.24
CA THR A 296 -6.84 7.79 12.05
C THR A 296 -6.71 6.98 10.75
N GLU A 297 -6.06 5.82 10.81
CA GLU A 297 -5.94 4.92 9.67
C GLU A 297 -7.29 4.32 9.25
N MET A 298 -8.10 3.86 10.21
CA MET A 298 -9.44 3.36 9.92
C MET A 298 -10.33 4.45 9.29
N ILE A 299 -10.24 5.69 9.76
CA ILE A 299 -10.96 6.82 9.15
C ILE A 299 -10.53 7.01 7.69
N ARG A 300 -9.22 6.99 7.40
CA ARG A 300 -8.72 7.10 6.03
C ARG A 300 -9.25 5.99 5.12
N LEU A 301 -9.23 4.74 5.59
CA LEU A 301 -9.75 3.60 4.82
C LEU A 301 -11.26 3.69 4.55
N LEU A 302 -12.04 4.21 5.51
CA LEU A 302 -13.47 4.48 5.31
C LEU A 302 -13.72 5.61 4.30
N ILE A 303 -12.93 6.68 4.33
CA ILE A 303 -13.02 7.74 3.33
C ILE A 303 -12.71 7.20 1.93
N LEU A 304 -11.68 6.37 1.79
CA LEU A 304 -11.28 5.78 0.50
C LEU A 304 -12.34 4.81 -0.06
N SER A 305 -13.08 4.14 0.81
CA SER A 305 -14.14 3.19 0.40
C SER A 305 -15.44 3.89 0.01
N LEU A 306 -15.85 4.92 0.74
CA LEU A 306 -17.15 5.59 0.57
C LEU A 306 -17.10 6.77 -0.40
N LEU A 307 -16.02 7.57 -0.39
CA LEU A 307 -16.00 8.87 -1.04
C LEU A 307 -15.30 8.83 -2.40
N HIS A 308 -16.04 9.26 -3.43
CA HIS A 308 -15.63 9.17 -4.83
C HIS A 308 -15.18 10.54 -5.39
N HIS A 309 -14.57 11.40 -4.56
CA HIS A 309 -14.04 12.71 -4.97
C HIS A 309 -12.54 12.81 -4.74
N LYS A 310 -11.81 13.35 -5.73
CA LYS A 310 -10.33 13.49 -5.69
C LYS A 310 -9.86 14.21 -4.43
N ILE A 311 -10.46 15.36 -4.12
CA ILE A 311 -10.05 16.21 -2.99
C ILE A 311 -10.22 15.46 -1.67
N LEU A 312 -11.32 14.72 -1.50
CA LEU A 312 -11.56 13.91 -0.29
C LEU A 312 -10.54 12.79 -0.14
N ILE A 313 -10.13 12.16 -1.25
CA ILE A 313 -9.07 11.14 -1.24
C ILE A 313 -7.74 11.76 -0.79
N PHE A 314 -7.37 12.96 -1.28
CA PHE A 314 -6.18 13.67 -0.80
C PHE A 314 -6.28 14.11 0.67
N LEU A 315 -7.43 14.61 1.11
CA LEU A 315 -7.67 14.95 2.53
C LEU A 315 -7.54 13.72 3.44
N SER A 316 -7.97 12.55 2.97
CA SER A 316 -7.83 11.28 3.69
C SER A 316 -6.36 10.93 3.95
N ALA A 317 -5.45 11.24 3.00
CA ALA A 317 -4.02 11.02 3.19
C ALA A 317 -3.46 11.87 4.34
N ILE A 318 -3.92 13.11 4.47
CA ILE A 318 -3.53 14.01 5.56
C ILE A 318 -4.01 13.44 6.89
N ILE A 319 -5.29 13.07 6.96
CA ILE A 319 -5.92 12.53 8.17
C ILE A 319 -5.25 11.23 8.63
N GLY A 320 -4.91 10.34 7.70
CA GLY A 320 -4.29 9.05 8.02
C GLY A 320 -2.77 9.07 8.21
N SER A 321 -2.09 10.20 8.02
CA SER A 321 -0.64 10.31 8.21
C SER A 321 -0.11 9.90 9.61
N PRO A 322 -0.87 10.05 10.73
CA PRO A 322 -0.44 9.57 12.05
C PRO A 322 -0.36 8.03 12.18
N ALA A 323 -0.84 7.27 11.19
CA ALA A 323 -0.69 5.81 11.14
C ALA A 323 0.79 5.36 11.23
N CYS A 324 1.75 6.24 10.95
CA CYS A 324 3.17 5.95 11.10
C CYS A 324 3.57 5.53 12.52
N TYR A 325 2.90 6.10 13.53
CA TYR A 325 3.19 5.82 14.94
C TYR A 325 3.00 4.36 15.33
N ILE A 326 2.08 3.66 14.67
CA ILE A 326 1.80 2.25 14.94
C ILE A 326 3.09 1.44 14.81
N THR A 327 3.80 1.58 13.69
CA THR A 327 5.01 0.79 13.42
C THR A 327 6.24 1.21 14.22
N THR A 328 6.35 2.49 14.61
CA THR A 328 7.50 2.99 15.36
C THR A 328 7.36 2.68 16.85
N CYS A 329 6.19 2.97 17.42
CA CYS A 329 5.91 2.74 18.84
C CYS A 329 5.78 1.25 19.18
N THR A 330 5.32 0.40 18.26
CA THR A 330 5.36 -1.07 18.49
C THR A 330 6.78 -1.60 18.57
N LYS A 331 7.68 -1.12 17.70
CA LYS A 331 9.11 -1.49 17.75
C LYS A 331 9.81 -0.96 18.99
N SER A 332 9.47 0.26 19.46
CA SER A 332 10.00 0.78 20.72
C SER A 332 9.50 -0.01 21.93
N LEU A 333 8.24 -0.48 21.93
CA LEU A 333 7.72 -1.34 22.99
C LEU A 333 8.47 -2.68 23.03
N ILE A 334 8.72 -3.31 21.88
CA ILE A 334 9.45 -4.58 21.85
C ILE A 334 10.91 -4.41 22.27
N SER A 335 11.60 -3.37 21.83
CA SER A 335 12.98 -3.13 22.24
C SER A 335 13.09 -2.84 23.75
N LYS A 336 12.07 -2.27 24.37
CA LYS A 336 11.98 -2.09 25.84
C LYS A 336 11.69 -3.40 26.58
N LEU A 337 11.02 -4.38 25.95
CA LEU A 337 10.74 -5.70 26.55
C LEU A 337 11.98 -6.61 26.57
N VAL A 338 12.86 -6.50 25.58
CA VAL A 338 14.05 -7.36 25.47
C VAL A 338 15.25 -6.71 26.16
N ILE A 339 15.61 -7.24 27.34
CA ILE A 339 16.59 -6.61 28.25
C ILE A 339 18.05 -6.98 27.88
N TYR A 340 18.26 -8.16 27.29
CA TYR A 340 19.59 -8.69 26.91
C TYR A 340 20.00 -8.23 25.51
N ASN A 341 21.24 -7.75 25.34
CA ASN A 341 21.72 -7.22 24.05
C ASN A 341 21.80 -8.31 22.97
N ASP A 342 22.24 -9.51 23.32
CA ASP A 342 22.40 -10.60 22.35
C ASP A 342 21.05 -11.14 21.87
N GLU A 343 20.07 -11.22 22.78
CA GLU A 343 18.68 -11.61 22.46
C GLU A 343 17.93 -10.50 21.70
N LEU A 344 18.30 -9.24 21.88
CA LEU A 344 17.68 -8.11 21.22
C LEU A 344 17.91 -8.16 19.71
N ASN A 345 19.15 -8.40 19.26
CA ASN A 345 19.44 -8.56 17.84
C ASN A 345 18.62 -9.70 17.23
N ILE A 346 18.51 -10.84 17.93
CA ILE A 346 17.68 -11.99 17.49
C ILE A 346 16.20 -11.60 17.43
N SER A 347 15.69 -10.85 18.40
CA SER A 347 14.28 -10.41 18.37
C SER A 347 14.00 -9.48 17.18
N LEU A 348 14.93 -8.58 16.85
CA LEU A 348 14.80 -7.68 15.70
C LEU A 348 14.85 -8.44 14.37
N THR A 349 15.68 -9.49 14.26
CA THR A 349 15.74 -10.32 13.04
C THR A 349 14.46 -11.10 12.84
N ILE A 350 13.90 -11.67 13.91
CA ILE A 350 12.60 -12.36 13.89
C ILE A 350 11.51 -11.38 13.44
N ILE A 351 11.46 -10.16 13.97
CA ILE A 351 10.50 -9.14 13.54
C ILE A 351 10.65 -8.84 12.04
N SER A 352 11.87 -8.68 11.54
CA SER A 352 12.12 -8.44 10.11
C SER A 352 11.69 -9.60 9.23
N ILE A 353 11.91 -10.85 9.64
CA ILE A 353 11.45 -12.05 8.91
C ILE A 353 9.93 -12.11 8.90
N ILE A 354 9.29 -11.90 10.05
CA ILE A 354 7.84 -11.83 10.18
C ILE A 354 7.26 -10.73 9.29
N GLU A 355 7.92 -9.56 9.21
CA GLU A 355 7.50 -8.48 8.31
C GLU A 355 7.57 -8.89 6.83
N ILE A 356 8.59 -9.64 6.42
CA ILE A 356 8.74 -10.13 5.04
C ILE A 356 7.64 -11.15 4.70
N ILE A 357 7.36 -12.08 5.62
CA ILE A 357 6.30 -13.08 5.47
C ILE A 357 4.93 -12.38 5.39
N ALA A 358 4.68 -11.43 6.31
CA ALA A 358 3.46 -10.64 6.33
C ALA A 358 3.27 -9.82 5.04
N ASN A 359 4.35 -9.26 4.48
CA ASN A 359 4.31 -8.56 3.20
C ASN A 359 3.89 -9.47 2.04
N PHE A 360 4.39 -10.70 2.04
CA PHE A 360 4.01 -11.67 1.02
C PHE A 360 2.53 -12.07 1.16
N ILE A 361 2.13 -12.48 2.36
CA ILE A 361 0.76 -12.90 2.66
C ILE A 361 -0.25 -11.76 2.39
N GLY A 362 0.07 -10.54 2.81
CA GLY A 362 -0.77 -9.36 2.61
C GLY A 362 -1.02 -9.07 1.15
N GLY A 363 0.03 -9.00 0.32
CA GLY A 363 -0.12 -8.80 -1.12
C GLY A 363 -0.94 -9.91 -1.79
N PHE A 364 -0.68 -11.18 -1.42
CA PHE A 364 -1.43 -12.32 -1.95
C PHE A 364 -2.92 -12.27 -1.60
N LEU A 365 -3.23 -12.14 -0.31
CA LEU A 365 -4.59 -12.17 0.20
C LEU A 365 -5.42 -11.03 -0.39
N PHE A 366 -4.88 -9.80 -0.39
CA PHE A 366 -5.61 -8.64 -0.87
C PHE A 366 -5.81 -8.65 -2.40
N ILE A 367 -4.80 -9.02 -3.19
CA ILE A 367 -4.95 -9.12 -4.66
C ILE A 367 -5.94 -10.23 -5.02
N PHE A 368 -5.91 -11.36 -4.32
CA PHE A 368 -6.83 -12.46 -4.56
C PHE A 368 -8.29 -12.07 -4.25
N ILE A 369 -8.53 -11.45 -3.10
CA ILE A 369 -9.86 -10.95 -2.73
C ILE A 369 -10.31 -9.88 -3.74
N TYR A 370 -9.45 -8.90 -4.04
CA TYR A 370 -9.76 -7.83 -4.98
C TYR A 370 -10.17 -8.36 -6.36
N ASN A 371 -9.44 -9.33 -6.91
CA ASN A 371 -9.76 -9.94 -8.21
C ASN A 371 -11.11 -10.67 -8.22
N LYS A 372 -11.54 -11.23 -7.09
CA LYS A 372 -12.86 -11.85 -6.94
C LYS A 372 -13.97 -10.82 -6.73
N THR A 373 -13.71 -9.74 -5.99
CA THR A 373 -14.70 -8.71 -5.65
C THR A 373 -14.88 -7.65 -6.73
N LEU A 374 -14.00 -7.62 -7.73
CA LEU A 374 -13.98 -6.68 -8.85
C LEU A 374 -15.33 -6.56 -9.58
N LEU A 375 -16.06 -7.68 -9.71
CA LEU A 375 -17.36 -7.74 -10.39
C LEU A 375 -18.53 -7.22 -9.53
N TYR A 376 -18.43 -7.33 -8.21
CA TYR A 376 -19.53 -7.02 -7.30
C TYR A 376 -19.37 -5.64 -6.66
N TYR A 377 -18.25 -5.41 -5.99
CA TYR A 377 -17.99 -4.17 -5.25
C TYR A 377 -16.48 -3.97 -5.06
N SER A 378 -15.89 -3.08 -5.88
CA SER A 378 -14.44 -2.81 -5.85
C SER A 378 -13.98 -2.19 -4.53
N SER A 379 -14.82 -1.38 -3.88
CA SER A 379 -14.51 -0.70 -2.61
C SER A 379 -14.58 -1.63 -1.38
N PHE A 380 -15.06 -2.87 -1.54
CA PHE A 380 -15.17 -3.86 -0.46
C PHE A 380 -13.85 -4.11 0.26
N ILE A 381 -12.75 -4.09 -0.49
CA ILE A 381 -11.42 -4.43 0.04
C ILE A 381 -10.97 -3.49 1.16
N PHE A 382 -11.33 -2.21 1.12
CA PHE A 382 -10.99 -1.26 2.17
C PHE A 382 -11.88 -1.41 3.40
N ILE A 383 -13.13 -1.80 3.22
CA ILE A 383 -14.03 -2.15 4.35
C ILE A 383 -13.50 -3.42 5.03
N PHE A 384 -13.08 -4.40 4.25
CA PHE A 384 -12.43 -5.61 4.76
C PHE A 384 -11.15 -5.29 5.54
N ASP A 385 -10.33 -4.35 5.07
CA ASP A 385 -9.15 -3.87 5.79
C ASP A 385 -9.50 -3.21 7.13
N VAL A 386 -10.54 -2.36 7.17
CA VAL A 386 -11.04 -1.80 8.43
C VAL A 386 -11.42 -2.90 9.41
N ILE A 387 -12.13 -3.93 8.95
CA ILE A 387 -12.52 -5.08 9.79
C ILE A 387 -11.29 -5.81 10.36
N LEU A 388 -10.24 -6.00 9.56
CA LEU A 388 -9.00 -6.63 10.02
C LEU A 388 -8.23 -5.78 11.05
N ASN A 389 -8.38 -4.46 11.04
CA ASN A 389 -7.73 -3.57 12.01
C ASN A 389 -8.50 -3.45 13.34
N ILE A 390 -9.78 -3.84 13.41
CA ILE A 390 -10.59 -3.87 14.64
C ILE A 390 -9.97 -4.74 15.76
N PRO A 391 -9.55 -6.01 15.55
CA PRO A 391 -8.94 -6.79 16.63
C PRO A 391 -7.63 -6.16 17.12
N VAL A 392 -6.87 -5.51 16.24
CA VAL A 392 -5.62 -4.83 16.61
C VAL A 392 -5.89 -3.66 17.56
N ILE A 393 -6.89 -2.82 17.27
CA ILE A 393 -7.23 -1.70 18.17
C ILE A 393 -7.77 -2.18 19.52
N ILE A 394 -8.56 -3.27 19.54
CA ILE A 394 -9.05 -3.88 20.79
C ILE A 394 -7.88 -4.35 21.66
N ILE A 395 -6.88 -5.03 21.08
CA ILE A 395 -5.70 -5.50 21.82
C ILE A 395 -4.92 -4.31 22.41
N PHE A 396 -4.73 -3.22 21.66
CA PHE A 396 -4.01 -2.04 22.17
C PHE A 396 -4.80 -1.25 23.22
N ILE A 397 -6.13 -1.19 23.12
CA ILE A 397 -6.99 -0.61 24.15
C ILE A 397 -6.89 -1.42 25.44
N TRP A 398 -6.99 -2.76 25.35
CA TRP A 398 -6.84 -3.65 26.50
C TRP A 398 -5.45 -3.50 27.14
N LEU A 399 -4.40 -3.48 26.33
CA LEU A 399 -3.02 -3.29 26.79
C LEU A 399 -2.84 -1.94 27.48
N ARG A 400 -3.45 -0.86 26.95
CA ARG A 400 -3.43 0.46 27.57
C ARG A 400 -4.14 0.47 28.92
N TYR A 401 -5.33 -0.12 28.99
CA TYR A 401 -6.11 -0.23 30.22
C TYR A 401 -5.30 -0.94 31.31
N LYS A 402 -4.69 -2.10 30.99
CA LYS A 402 -3.86 -2.85 31.93
C LYS A 402 -2.62 -2.08 32.40
N LEU A 403 -1.99 -1.31 31.52
CA LEU A 403 -0.86 -0.46 31.92
C LEU A 403 -1.27 0.68 32.86
N ILE A 404 -2.45 1.29 32.65
CA ILE A 404 -2.97 2.34 33.54
C ILE A 404 -3.26 1.75 34.93
N GLU A 405 -3.93 0.59 34.99
CA GLU A 405 -4.23 -0.11 36.25
C GLU A 405 -2.94 -0.39 37.05
N TYR A 406 -1.89 -0.84 36.36
CA TYR A 406 -0.59 -1.09 36.98
C TYR A 406 0.09 0.19 37.52
N GLU A 407 -0.07 1.32 36.83
CA GLU A 407 0.49 2.61 37.25
C GLU A 407 -0.24 3.20 38.44
N LEU A 408 -1.58 3.05 38.49
CA LEU A 408 -2.41 3.49 39.60
C LEU A 408 -2.15 2.67 40.87
N ASN A 409 -1.93 1.36 40.75
CA ASN A 409 -1.62 0.49 41.89
C ASN A 409 -0.19 0.66 42.46
N ARG A 410 0.65 1.46 41.80
CA ARG A 410 2.06 1.66 42.18
C ARG A 410 2.33 3.03 42.81
N ASN A 411 1.38 3.96 42.66
CA ASN A 411 1.31 5.21 43.41
C ASN A 411 0.44 5.02 44.64
#